data_AF-A0A3M1CH69-F1
#
_entry.id   AF-A0A3M1CH69-F1
#
_cell.length_a   1.000
_cell.length_b   1.000
_cell.length_c   1.000
_cell.angle_alpha   90.00
_cell.angle_beta   90.00
_cell.angle_gamma   90.00
#
_symmetry.space_group_name_H-M   'P 1'
#
loop_
_entity.id
_entity.type
_entity.pdbx_description
1 polymer ?
#
loop_
_entity_poly.entity_id
_entity_poly.type
_entity_poly.pdbx_seq_one_letter_code
_entity_poly.pdbx_strand_id
1 'polypeptide(L)'
;LKIGATGQVEWARSYGGTGDEQAWSVDATGDGGYVFSGGTTSFGAGQADFWVVKVDSSGNVQWENAYGGTGEDAPGAPYDEYVCRVAVDKEGKFIVSSISDSYEPNGDVLNIRLEPADGSVLWAYGYGHTSEDSTWSFAVLEDGGYLFTGALTDPVALDADAWALKTDTSGNIVWQKTYGLAGWFDEVLGQAATSDGGALLAAYYEASNQDWRSHLVRIAADGSLMWAREYRNGEMSWPNATVELADGFGVIGVSAADAAMWDSQLWFMKTASDGSLGASCQLGVPITLEVKDAPATRKDVTVTVTPTSATVTDTAVTTQQIAPAPTYQCQ
;
A
#
# COMPACT_ATOMS: atom_id res chain seq x y z
N LEU A 1 -17.23 -5.47 -4.50
CA LEU A 1 -17.87 -6.01 -5.73
C LEU A 1 -17.08 -7.23 -6.18
N LYS A 2 -17.73 -8.36 -6.46
CA LYS A 2 -17.06 -9.52 -7.07
C LYS A 2 -17.53 -9.71 -8.50
N ILE A 3 -16.57 -9.85 -9.41
CA ILE A 3 -16.79 -10.06 -10.83
C ILE A 3 -16.18 -11.41 -11.20
N GLY A 4 -16.95 -12.25 -11.90
CA GLY A 4 -16.47 -13.53 -12.39
C GLY A 4 -15.59 -13.36 -13.64
N ALA A 5 -14.91 -14.42 -14.04
CA ALA A 5 -13.92 -14.40 -15.14
C ALA A 5 -14.46 -13.89 -16.49
N THR A 6 -15.78 -13.92 -16.70
CA THR A 6 -16.45 -13.43 -17.93
C THR A 6 -17.08 -12.05 -17.77
N GLY A 7 -16.75 -11.31 -16.69
CA GLY A 7 -17.15 -9.92 -16.48
C GLY A 7 -18.54 -9.73 -15.85
N GLN A 8 -19.29 -10.80 -15.56
CA GLN A 8 -20.54 -10.73 -14.81
C GLN A 8 -20.29 -10.45 -13.33
N VAL A 9 -21.17 -9.65 -12.74
CA VAL A 9 -21.24 -9.48 -11.29
C VAL A 9 -21.72 -10.79 -10.66
N GLU A 10 -20.91 -11.38 -9.78
CA GLU A 10 -21.31 -12.53 -8.97
C GLU A 10 -22.09 -12.06 -7.75
N TRP A 11 -21.58 -11.04 -7.06
CA TRP A 11 -22.30 -10.34 -6.01
C TRP A 11 -21.78 -8.92 -5.85
N ALA A 12 -22.62 -8.08 -5.27
CA ALA A 12 -22.26 -6.73 -4.86
C ALA A 12 -22.95 -6.37 -3.54
N ARG A 13 -22.19 -5.75 -2.67
CA ARG A 13 -22.55 -5.40 -1.30
C ARG A 13 -21.96 -4.03 -1.01
N SER A 14 -22.65 -3.29 -0.16
CA SER A 14 -22.12 -2.09 0.49
C SER A 14 -22.03 -2.40 1.97
N TYR A 15 -20.88 -2.05 2.54
CA TYR A 15 -20.58 -2.19 3.95
C TYR A 15 -20.36 -0.77 4.46
N GLY A 16 -20.87 -0.46 5.66
CA GLY A 16 -20.74 0.87 6.25
C GLY A 16 -21.92 1.22 7.16
N GLY A 17 -21.82 2.41 7.76
CA GLY A 17 -22.79 2.94 8.72
C GLY A 17 -23.47 4.22 8.22
N THR A 18 -23.59 5.20 9.12
CA THR A 18 -24.24 6.50 8.84
C THR A 18 -23.29 7.61 8.42
N GLY A 19 -21.98 7.41 8.63
CA GLY A 19 -20.88 8.28 8.24
C GLY A 19 -20.27 7.87 6.90
N ASP A 20 -18.99 8.19 6.74
CA ASP A 20 -18.21 7.92 5.54
C ASP A 20 -17.33 6.67 5.74
N GLU A 21 -17.29 5.81 4.73
CA GLU A 21 -16.40 4.65 4.69
C GLU A 21 -15.54 4.66 3.43
N GLN A 22 -14.30 4.24 3.61
CA GLN A 22 -13.34 4.04 2.53
C GLN A 22 -12.86 2.58 2.55
N ALA A 23 -12.48 2.06 1.39
CA ALA A 23 -11.84 0.75 1.25
C ALA A 23 -10.62 0.89 0.35
N TRP A 24 -9.44 0.63 0.92
CA TRP A 24 -8.13 0.88 0.30
C TRP A 24 -7.43 -0.40 -0.15
N SER A 25 -7.76 -1.54 0.46
CA SER A 25 -7.11 -2.81 0.20
C SER A 25 -8.04 -3.99 0.42
N VAL A 26 -7.84 -5.06 -0.35
CA VAL A 26 -8.59 -6.32 -0.23
C VAL A 26 -7.67 -7.48 -0.56
N ASP A 27 -7.82 -8.59 0.16
CA ASP A 27 -7.12 -9.84 -0.11
C ASP A 27 -8.05 -11.05 0.06
N ALA A 28 -7.74 -12.13 -0.64
CA ALA A 28 -8.51 -13.38 -0.57
C ALA A 28 -8.05 -14.24 0.60
N THR A 29 -8.99 -14.82 1.34
CA THR A 29 -8.69 -15.66 2.50
C THR A 29 -8.70 -17.14 2.13
N GLY A 30 -7.93 -17.96 2.86
CA GLY A 30 -7.77 -19.40 2.55
C GLY A 30 -9.05 -20.24 2.66
N ASP A 31 -10.10 -19.71 3.31
CA ASP A 31 -11.44 -20.29 3.39
C ASP A 31 -12.35 -19.89 2.19
N GLY A 32 -11.79 -19.21 1.19
CA GLY A 32 -12.51 -18.74 -0.01
C GLY A 32 -13.29 -17.44 0.19
N GLY A 33 -13.18 -16.81 1.37
CA GLY A 33 -13.67 -15.48 1.64
C GLY A 33 -12.69 -14.37 1.23
N TYR A 34 -12.90 -13.19 1.81
CA TYR A 34 -12.06 -12.01 1.59
C TYR A 34 -11.89 -11.22 2.88
N VAL A 35 -10.79 -10.50 3.00
CA VAL A 35 -10.58 -9.45 4.01
C VAL A 35 -10.32 -8.14 3.29
N PHE A 36 -10.92 -7.05 3.74
CA PHE A 36 -10.63 -5.72 3.23
C PHE A 36 -10.45 -4.73 4.38
N SER A 37 -9.76 -3.63 4.09
CA SER A 37 -9.51 -2.56 5.06
C SER A 37 -9.67 -1.17 4.46
N GLY A 38 -9.94 -0.20 5.33
CA GLY A 38 -10.00 1.23 5.03
C GLY A 38 -10.36 2.06 6.26
N GLY A 39 -10.73 3.33 6.10
CA GLY A 39 -11.17 4.18 7.21
C GLY A 39 -12.69 4.20 7.36
N THR A 40 -13.18 4.47 8.57
CA THR A 40 -14.61 4.72 8.85
C THR A 40 -14.80 5.89 9.81
N THR A 41 -15.82 6.71 9.59
CA THR A 41 -16.30 7.71 10.57
C THR A 41 -17.63 7.28 11.22
N SER A 42 -18.08 6.05 10.95
CA SER A 42 -19.31 5.47 11.49
C SER A 42 -19.12 4.69 12.78
N PHE A 43 -17.91 4.19 13.02
CA PHE A 43 -17.62 3.18 14.03
C PHE A 43 -16.28 3.48 14.68
N GLY A 44 -16.02 2.92 15.87
CA GLY A 44 -14.80 3.18 16.61
C GLY A 44 -14.91 4.38 17.55
N ALA A 45 -13.76 4.85 18.03
CA ALA A 45 -13.64 5.78 19.12
C ALA A 45 -12.90 7.05 18.71
N GLY A 46 -13.57 8.00 18.08
CA GLY A 46 -12.93 9.24 17.63
C GLY A 46 -13.72 9.91 16.54
N GLN A 47 -13.03 10.58 15.62
CA GLN A 47 -13.64 11.10 14.39
C GLN A 47 -13.50 10.11 13.23
N ALA A 48 -12.37 9.38 13.16
CA ALA A 48 -12.14 8.30 12.22
C ALA A 48 -11.38 7.14 12.89
N ASP A 49 -11.62 5.92 12.43
CA ASP A 49 -10.88 4.74 12.87
C ASP A 49 -10.56 3.80 11.68
N PHE A 50 -9.50 2.99 11.80
CA PHE A 50 -9.21 1.91 10.86
C PHE A 50 -10.27 0.83 10.94
N TRP A 51 -10.83 0.45 9.81
CA TRP A 51 -11.86 -0.55 9.71
C TRP A 51 -11.38 -1.75 8.91
N VAL A 52 -11.46 -2.94 9.51
CA VAL A 52 -11.12 -4.21 8.85
C VAL A 52 -12.33 -5.11 8.87
N VAL A 53 -12.66 -5.67 7.72
CA VAL A 53 -13.85 -6.48 7.52
C VAL A 53 -13.47 -7.80 6.88
N LYS A 54 -13.89 -8.90 7.49
CA LYS A 54 -13.83 -10.23 6.88
C LYS A 54 -15.19 -10.64 6.37
N VAL A 55 -15.25 -11.08 5.12
CA VAL A 55 -16.46 -11.59 4.47
C VAL A 55 -16.28 -13.01 3.97
N ASP A 56 -17.37 -13.75 3.88
CA ASP A 56 -17.39 -15.06 3.22
C ASP A 56 -17.32 -14.94 1.68
N SER A 57 -17.28 -16.07 0.99
CA SER A 57 -17.23 -16.14 -0.48
C SER A 57 -18.42 -15.49 -1.20
N SER A 58 -19.52 -15.27 -0.48
CA SER A 58 -20.77 -14.64 -0.93
C SER A 58 -20.90 -13.17 -0.48
N GLY A 59 -19.85 -12.63 0.13
CA GLY A 59 -19.79 -11.26 0.62
C GLY A 59 -20.61 -11.01 1.90
N ASN A 60 -21.02 -12.05 2.64
CA ASN A 60 -21.64 -11.84 3.96
C ASN A 60 -20.54 -11.56 5.00
N VAL A 61 -20.76 -10.56 5.85
CA VAL A 61 -19.82 -10.21 6.93
C VAL A 61 -19.73 -11.37 7.92
N GLN A 62 -18.51 -11.81 8.20
CA GLN A 62 -18.19 -12.75 9.27
C GLN A 62 -17.86 -12.01 10.56
N TRP A 63 -17.02 -10.96 10.45
CA TRP A 63 -16.75 -10.00 11.50
C TRP A 63 -16.24 -8.69 10.90
N GLU A 64 -16.34 -7.62 11.69
CA GLU A 64 -15.81 -6.31 11.38
C GLU A 64 -15.39 -5.60 12.67
N ASN A 65 -14.21 -4.99 12.66
CA ASN A 65 -13.65 -4.30 13.83
C ASN A 65 -13.12 -2.93 13.40
N ALA A 66 -13.32 -1.95 14.28
CA ALA A 66 -12.68 -0.66 14.21
C ALA A 66 -11.49 -0.63 15.18
N TYR A 67 -10.34 -0.16 14.69
CA TYR A 67 -9.09 0.00 15.43
C TYR A 67 -8.67 1.47 15.32
N GLY A 68 -8.94 2.24 16.35
CA GLY A 68 -8.48 3.61 16.47
C GLY A 68 -8.52 4.06 17.94
N GLY A 69 -8.14 5.30 18.20
CA GLY A 69 -7.96 5.83 19.55
C GLY A 69 -8.69 7.15 19.72
N THR A 70 -8.98 7.53 20.97
CA THR A 70 -9.74 8.75 21.29
C THR A 70 -8.97 10.06 21.05
N GLY A 71 -7.86 10.03 20.30
CA GLY A 71 -7.09 11.23 19.96
C GLY A 71 -7.98 12.21 19.19
N GLU A 72 -7.78 13.51 19.37
CA GLU A 72 -8.39 14.46 18.46
C GLU A 72 -7.66 14.38 17.12
N ASP A 73 -8.18 13.57 16.20
CA ASP A 73 -7.90 13.72 14.77
C ASP A 73 -8.26 15.18 14.44
N ALA A 74 -7.29 15.99 14.04
CA ALA A 74 -7.34 17.43 14.22
C ALA A 74 -8.60 18.06 13.59
N PRO A 75 -9.26 19.04 14.26
CA PRO A 75 -10.49 19.62 13.74
C PRO A 75 -10.24 20.31 12.39
N GLY A 76 -10.68 19.67 11.31
CA GLY A 76 -10.64 20.21 9.95
C GLY A 76 -9.73 19.46 8.97
N ALA A 77 -9.06 18.39 9.38
CA ALA A 77 -8.43 17.45 8.45
C ALA A 77 -9.43 16.33 8.15
N PRO A 78 -10.12 16.36 7.00
CA PRO A 78 -10.86 15.18 6.60
C PRO A 78 -9.79 14.13 6.24
N TYR A 79 -9.83 12.95 6.88
CA TYR A 79 -9.14 11.72 6.45
C TYR A 79 -7.73 11.39 7.00
N ASP A 80 -7.38 11.68 8.26
CA ASP A 80 -6.03 11.43 8.85
C ASP A 80 -5.56 9.94 8.93
N GLU A 81 -6.27 9.04 8.27
CA GLU A 81 -6.01 7.60 8.19
C GLU A 81 -5.93 7.18 6.71
N TYR A 82 -5.00 7.84 5.98
CA TYR A 82 -5.01 7.91 4.52
C TYR A 82 -4.74 6.59 3.78
N VAL A 83 -4.16 5.57 4.42
CA VAL A 83 -3.77 4.33 3.73
C VAL A 83 -3.86 3.12 4.65
N CYS A 84 -4.98 2.40 4.60
CA CYS A 84 -5.07 1.07 5.22
C CYS A 84 -4.77 -0.02 4.19
N ARG A 85 -3.65 -0.71 4.32
CA ARG A 85 -3.38 -1.93 3.54
C ARG A 85 -3.69 -3.15 4.38
N VAL A 86 -4.14 -4.22 3.73
CA VAL A 86 -4.32 -5.53 4.35
C VAL A 86 -3.83 -6.62 3.43
N ALA A 87 -3.18 -7.63 4.01
CA ALA A 87 -2.78 -8.85 3.33
C ALA A 87 -2.96 -10.06 4.26
N VAL A 88 -3.21 -11.21 3.65
CA VAL A 88 -3.13 -12.51 4.32
C VAL A 88 -1.68 -12.98 4.28
N ASP A 89 -1.08 -13.20 5.45
CA ASP A 89 0.31 -13.64 5.54
C ASP A 89 0.49 -15.15 5.26
N LYS A 90 1.75 -15.60 5.24
CA LYS A 90 2.09 -17.01 4.95
C LYS A 90 1.56 -18.00 6.00
N GLU A 91 1.17 -17.55 7.19
CA GLU A 91 0.53 -18.35 8.24
C GLU A 91 -1.01 -18.24 8.21
N GLY A 92 -1.55 -17.48 7.25
CA GLY A 92 -2.97 -17.23 7.09
C GLY A 92 -3.53 -16.16 8.03
N LYS A 93 -2.68 -15.47 8.81
CA LYS A 93 -3.10 -14.32 9.65
C LYS A 93 -3.24 -13.08 8.80
N PHE A 94 -3.93 -12.07 9.32
CA PHE A 94 -4.07 -10.81 8.60
C PHE A 94 -3.03 -9.83 9.13
N ILE A 95 -2.35 -9.14 8.24
CA ILE A 95 -1.45 -8.04 8.56
C ILE A 95 -2.03 -6.78 7.95
N VAL A 96 -2.16 -5.74 8.78
CA VAL A 96 -2.70 -4.44 8.41
C VAL A 96 -1.63 -3.40 8.67
N SER A 97 -1.49 -2.46 7.74
CA SER A 97 -0.55 -1.35 7.84
C SER A 97 -1.29 -0.05 7.57
N SER A 98 -1.09 0.95 8.43
CA SER A 98 -1.66 2.28 8.30
C SER A 98 -0.78 3.35 8.93
N ILE A 99 -1.11 4.61 8.67
CA ILE A 99 -0.54 5.79 9.35
C ILE A 99 -1.59 6.25 10.36
N SER A 100 -1.20 6.47 11.63
CA SER A 100 -2.12 6.87 12.70
C SER A 100 -1.51 7.92 13.61
N ASP A 101 -2.23 9.02 13.82
CA ASP A 101 -1.95 9.99 14.88
C ASP A 101 -2.55 9.58 16.24
N SER A 102 -3.45 8.58 16.25
CA SER A 102 -4.20 8.21 17.46
C SER A 102 -3.36 7.45 18.49
N TYR A 103 -2.20 6.91 18.09
CA TYR A 103 -1.41 6.00 18.92
C TYR A 103 0.04 6.41 19.17
N GLU A 104 0.60 7.38 18.43
CA GLU A 104 1.94 7.91 18.65
C GLU A 104 2.01 9.41 18.24
N PRO A 105 2.87 10.24 18.84
CA PRO A 105 2.82 11.70 18.69
C PRO A 105 3.23 12.26 17.31
N ASN A 106 3.60 11.43 16.31
CA ASN A 106 4.23 11.91 15.05
C ASN A 106 3.77 11.19 13.75
N GLY A 107 2.66 10.46 13.74
CA GLY A 107 2.20 9.78 12.52
C GLY A 107 3.09 8.61 12.07
N ASP A 108 3.51 7.77 13.01
CA ASP A 108 4.29 6.55 12.72
C ASP A 108 3.44 5.51 11.96
N VAL A 109 4.10 4.60 11.24
CA VAL A 109 3.44 3.47 10.58
C VAL A 109 2.98 2.47 11.62
N LEU A 110 1.67 2.39 11.86
CA LEU A 110 1.04 1.36 12.69
C LEU A 110 0.83 0.09 11.89
N ASN A 111 1.44 -1.00 12.36
CA ASN A 111 1.21 -2.33 11.84
C ASN A 111 0.51 -3.19 12.89
N ILE A 112 -0.53 -3.89 12.47
CA ILE A 112 -1.35 -4.75 13.33
C ILE A 112 -1.48 -6.12 12.69
N ARG A 113 -1.10 -7.17 13.41
CA ARG A 113 -1.37 -8.54 13.02
C ARG A 113 -2.58 -9.08 13.76
N LEU A 114 -3.52 -9.67 13.04
CA LEU A 114 -4.86 -10.02 13.51
C LEU A 114 -5.13 -11.53 13.35
N GLU A 115 -5.93 -12.07 14.27
CA GLU A 115 -6.51 -13.41 14.18
C GLU A 115 -7.66 -13.44 13.17
N PRO A 116 -7.62 -14.27 12.11
CA PRO A 116 -8.70 -14.36 11.13
C PRO A 116 -10.06 -14.77 11.67
N ALA A 117 -10.12 -15.43 12.83
CA ALA A 117 -11.37 -15.92 13.40
C ALA A 117 -12.29 -14.78 13.90
N ASP A 118 -11.71 -13.72 14.45
CA ASP A 118 -12.44 -12.66 15.15
C ASP A 118 -11.82 -11.26 15.04
N GLY A 119 -10.68 -11.13 14.35
CA GLY A 119 -9.93 -9.89 14.26
C GLY A 119 -9.27 -9.48 15.58
N SER A 120 -9.10 -10.40 16.53
CA SER A 120 -8.35 -10.08 17.75
C SER A 120 -6.89 -9.77 17.43
N VAL A 121 -6.33 -8.76 18.10
CA VAL A 121 -4.95 -8.31 17.90
C VAL A 121 -3.98 -9.34 18.47
N LEU A 122 -3.13 -9.89 17.60
CA LEU A 122 -2.02 -10.77 17.98
C LEU A 122 -0.81 -9.94 18.41
N TRP A 123 -0.49 -8.89 17.65
CA TRP A 123 0.48 -7.86 18.02
C TRP A 123 0.19 -6.56 17.26
N ALA A 124 0.65 -5.44 17.81
CA ALA A 124 0.62 -4.13 17.17
C ALA A 124 1.91 -3.36 17.48
N TYR A 125 2.55 -2.83 16.44
CA TYR A 125 3.80 -2.08 16.52
C TYR A 125 3.69 -0.80 15.68
N GLY A 126 4.05 0.33 16.29
CA GLY A 126 4.34 1.56 15.56
C GLY A 126 5.81 1.54 15.13
N TYR A 127 6.07 1.85 13.86
CA TYR A 127 7.41 2.01 13.33
C TYR A 127 7.52 3.38 12.67
N GLY A 128 8.47 4.16 13.17
CA GLY A 128 8.80 5.45 12.62
C GLY A 128 9.85 6.16 13.47
N HIS A 129 10.14 7.41 13.12
CA HIS A 129 11.08 8.26 13.85
C HIS A 129 10.36 9.49 14.47
N THR A 130 11.09 10.57 14.68
CA THR A 130 10.57 11.85 15.17
C THR A 130 9.83 12.66 14.11
N SER A 131 9.67 12.11 12.91
CA SER A 131 9.11 12.76 11.72
C SER A 131 8.16 11.78 11.03
N GLU A 132 7.20 12.33 10.27
CA GLU A 132 6.17 11.56 9.58
C GLU A 132 6.79 10.52 8.64
N ASP A 133 6.37 9.26 8.83
CA ASP A 133 6.78 8.11 8.03
C ASP A 133 5.55 7.61 7.25
N SER A 134 5.59 7.73 5.93
CA SER A 134 4.49 7.28 5.08
C SER A 134 4.61 5.79 4.76
N THR A 135 3.49 5.08 4.66
CA THR A 135 3.41 3.73 4.05
C THR A 135 2.33 3.74 2.98
N TRP A 136 2.72 3.54 1.72
CA TRP A 136 1.75 3.42 0.61
C TRP A 136 1.35 1.98 0.34
N SER A 137 2.21 1.05 0.72
CA SER A 137 2.09 -0.37 0.45
C SER A 137 3.06 -1.16 1.32
N PHE A 138 2.75 -2.42 1.60
CA PHE A 138 3.67 -3.39 2.19
C PHE A 138 3.60 -4.71 1.42
N ALA A 139 4.61 -5.55 1.58
CA ALA A 139 4.62 -6.89 1.01
C ALA A 139 4.84 -7.96 2.09
N VAL A 140 4.12 -9.08 1.95
CA VAL A 140 4.44 -10.33 2.65
C VAL A 140 5.56 -11.02 1.88
N LEU A 141 6.67 -11.29 2.54
CA LEU A 141 7.87 -11.87 1.92
C LEU A 141 7.80 -13.41 1.89
N GLU A 142 8.63 -14.02 1.06
CA GLU A 142 8.72 -15.49 0.93
C GLU A 142 9.18 -16.19 2.23
N ASP A 143 9.97 -15.50 3.06
CA ASP A 143 10.39 -16.01 4.37
C ASP A 143 9.32 -15.83 5.46
N GLY A 144 8.15 -15.28 5.13
CA GLY A 144 7.05 -15.00 6.06
C GLY A 144 7.18 -13.69 6.83
N GLY A 145 8.27 -12.95 6.65
CA GLY A 145 8.41 -11.59 7.16
C GLY A 145 7.62 -10.57 6.34
N TYR A 146 7.74 -9.31 6.71
CA TYR A 146 7.04 -8.21 6.04
C TYR A 146 8.04 -7.16 5.59
N LEU A 147 7.74 -6.51 4.46
CA LEU A 147 8.48 -5.36 3.94
C LEU A 147 7.55 -4.16 3.84
N PHE A 148 7.73 -3.21 4.75
CA PHE A 148 7.03 -1.92 4.76
C PHE A 148 7.89 -0.89 4.03
N THR A 149 7.26 -0.04 3.23
CA THR A 149 7.98 0.93 2.39
C THR A 149 7.23 2.25 2.28
N GLY A 150 7.97 3.34 2.14
CA GLY A 150 7.43 4.65 1.81
C GLY A 150 8.55 5.69 1.82
N ALA A 151 8.39 6.74 2.61
CA ALA A 151 9.37 7.82 2.75
C ALA A 151 9.71 8.06 4.22
N LEU A 152 10.98 8.32 4.48
CA LEU A 152 11.47 8.80 5.77
C LEU A 152 11.79 10.29 5.62
N THR A 153 11.03 11.16 6.28
CA THR A 153 11.21 12.61 6.20
C THR A 153 12.30 13.08 7.17
N ASP A 154 13.32 13.84 6.73
CA ASP A 154 14.22 14.57 7.65
C ASP A 154 13.62 15.95 7.98
N PRO A 155 13.19 16.21 9.23
CA PRO A 155 12.56 17.48 9.60
C PRO A 155 13.54 18.66 9.59
N VAL A 156 14.85 18.42 9.58
CA VAL A 156 15.89 19.47 9.55
C VAL A 156 16.25 19.83 8.11
N ALA A 157 16.32 18.85 7.22
CA ALA A 157 16.65 19.06 5.82
C ALA A 157 15.41 19.37 4.94
N LEU A 158 14.22 18.97 5.38
CA LEU A 158 12.97 18.95 4.59
C LEU A 158 13.05 18.09 3.31
N ASP A 159 14.02 17.18 3.27
CA ASP A 159 14.18 16.17 2.22
C ASP A 159 13.73 14.82 2.79
N ALA A 160 13.05 14.00 1.99
CA ALA A 160 12.68 12.63 2.37
C ALA A 160 13.43 11.62 1.52
N ASP A 161 13.92 10.54 2.12
CA ASP A 161 14.52 9.43 1.37
C ASP A 161 13.55 8.25 1.32
N ALA A 162 13.56 7.48 0.22
CA ALA A 162 12.74 6.29 0.12
C ALA A 162 13.17 5.30 1.21
N TRP A 163 12.21 4.87 2.02
CA TRP A 163 12.47 4.05 3.20
C TRP A 163 11.95 2.63 2.99
N ALA A 164 12.70 1.65 3.47
CA ALA A 164 12.21 0.28 3.58
C ALA A 164 12.59 -0.34 4.92
N LEU A 165 11.62 -1.02 5.51
CA LEU A 165 11.72 -1.73 6.78
C LEU A 165 11.32 -3.19 6.56
N LYS A 166 12.23 -4.10 6.89
CA LYS A 166 11.94 -5.52 6.99
C LYS A 166 11.73 -5.93 8.45
N THR A 167 10.64 -6.65 8.70
CA THR A 167 10.38 -7.32 9.97
C THR A 167 10.25 -8.84 9.80
N ASP A 168 10.40 -9.57 10.89
CA ASP A 168 9.99 -10.97 10.96
C ASP A 168 8.47 -11.08 11.14
N THR A 169 7.93 -12.30 11.12
CA THR A 169 6.49 -12.59 11.27
C THR A 169 5.93 -12.16 12.64
N SER A 170 6.80 -11.95 13.63
CA SER A 170 6.45 -11.46 14.97
C SER A 170 6.53 -9.94 15.08
N GLY A 171 6.87 -9.23 14.00
CA GLY A 171 7.02 -7.78 13.99
C GLY A 171 8.38 -7.28 14.50
N ASN A 172 9.35 -8.14 14.79
CA ASN A 172 10.67 -7.65 15.18
C ASN A 172 11.40 -7.11 13.94
N ILE A 173 12.05 -5.96 14.09
CA ILE A 173 12.85 -5.36 13.03
C ILE A 173 14.03 -6.30 12.72
N VAL A 174 14.14 -6.72 11.45
CA VAL A 174 15.30 -7.45 10.93
C VAL A 174 16.33 -6.46 10.41
N TRP A 175 15.89 -5.53 9.56
CA TRP A 175 16.69 -4.40 9.09
C TRP A 175 15.77 -3.26 8.63
N GLN A 176 16.30 -2.05 8.60
CA GLN A 176 15.70 -0.91 7.91
C GLN A 176 16.79 -0.08 7.23
N LYS A 177 16.47 0.51 6.08
CA LYS A 177 17.41 1.25 5.25
C LYS A 177 16.69 2.34 4.48
N THR A 178 17.43 3.38 4.14
CA THR A 178 17.02 4.40 3.17
C THR A 178 17.69 4.15 1.83
N TYR A 179 16.97 4.49 0.77
CA TYR A 179 17.41 4.42 -0.63
C TYR A 179 16.93 5.71 -1.28
N GLY A 180 17.85 6.58 -1.64
CA GLY A 180 17.48 7.87 -2.22
C GLY A 180 18.68 8.56 -2.85
N LEU A 181 18.40 9.64 -3.56
CA LEU A 181 19.41 10.50 -4.14
C LEU A 181 19.66 11.67 -3.19
N ALA A 182 20.91 11.90 -2.83
CA ALA A 182 21.26 12.95 -1.88
C ALA A 182 20.71 14.34 -2.30
N GLY A 183 19.94 14.96 -1.40
CA GLY A 183 19.36 16.30 -1.59
C GLY A 183 18.09 16.34 -2.43
N TRP A 184 17.42 15.20 -2.58
CA TRP A 184 16.15 15.07 -3.27
C TRP A 184 15.13 14.36 -2.39
N PHE A 185 13.85 14.68 -2.62
CA PHE A 185 12.75 13.88 -2.09
C PHE A 185 12.63 12.60 -2.92
N ASP A 186 12.68 11.44 -2.26
CA ASP A 186 12.47 10.11 -2.81
C ASP A 186 11.38 9.39 -2.00
N GLU A 187 10.45 8.72 -2.68
CA GLU A 187 9.36 8.00 -2.00
C GLU A 187 9.01 6.71 -2.75
N VAL A 188 8.78 5.63 -2.00
CA VAL A 188 8.27 4.37 -2.54
C VAL A 188 6.74 4.37 -2.56
N LEU A 189 6.14 4.26 -3.76
CA LEU A 189 4.69 4.17 -3.94
C LEU A 189 4.19 2.73 -4.06
N GLY A 190 5.06 1.81 -4.47
CA GLY A 190 4.74 0.40 -4.55
C GLY A 190 5.99 -0.48 -4.56
N GLN A 191 5.80 -1.76 -4.31
CA GLN A 191 6.86 -2.73 -4.29
C GLN A 191 6.38 -4.10 -4.76
N ALA A 192 7.33 -4.92 -5.19
CA ALA A 192 7.14 -6.33 -5.44
C ALA A 192 8.18 -7.10 -4.63
N ALA A 193 7.72 -7.97 -3.72
CA ALA A 193 8.57 -9.00 -3.17
C ALA A 193 9.10 -9.89 -4.31
N THR A 194 10.33 -10.33 -4.20
CA THR A 194 10.96 -11.21 -5.18
C THR A 194 11.17 -12.61 -4.65
N SER A 195 11.14 -13.58 -5.55
CA SER A 195 11.31 -15.00 -5.27
C SER A 195 12.64 -15.37 -4.59
N ASP A 196 13.66 -14.51 -4.73
CA ASP A 196 14.94 -14.63 -4.03
C ASP A 196 14.96 -14.00 -2.62
N GLY A 197 13.80 -13.56 -2.12
CA GLY A 197 13.61 -12.98 -0.79
C GLY A 197 13.92 -11.48 -0.69
N GLY A 198 14.33 -10.85 -1.79
CA GLY A 198 14.48 -9.40 -1.88
C GLY A 198 13.19 -8.66 -2.27
N ALA A 199 13.35 -7.46 -2.82
CA ALA A 199 12.25 -6.71 -3.44
C ALA A 199 12.70 -5.81 -4.59
N LEU A 200 11.73 -5.43 -5.42
CA LEU A 200 11.80 -4.27 -6.29
C LEU A 200 10.97 -3.15 -5.66
N LEU A 201 11.57 -1.99 -5.44
CA LEU A 201 10.90 -0.78 -5.00
C LEU A 201 10.62 0.10 -6.22
N ALA A 202 9.36 0.49 -6.38
CA ALA A 202 8.91 1.50 -7.32
C ALA A 202 8.85 2.84 -6.60
N ALA A 203 9.90 3.63 -6.81
CA ALA A 203 10.03 4.94 -6.23
C ALA A 203 9.92 6.04 -7.30
N TYR A 204 9.66 7.26 -6.86
CA TYR A 204 9.94 8.45 -7.65
C TYR A 204 10.78 9.41 -6.82
N TYR A 205 11.45 10.32 -7.52
CA TYR A 205 12.11 11.43 -6.87
C TYR A 205 11.79 12.76 -7.54
N GLU A 206 11.80 13.84 -6.77
CA GLU A 206 11.46 15.19 -7.22
C GLU A 206 12.72 16.03 -7.48
N ALA A 207 13.13 16.15 -8.75
CA ALA A 207 14.23 17.02 -9.14
C ALA A 207 13.84 18.52 -9.16
N SER A 208 12.55 18.81 -9.26
CA SER A 208 11.93 20.13 -9.10
C SER A 208 10.40 19.97 -9.12
N ASN A 209 9.64 21.03 -8.83
CA ASN A 209 8.17 21.04 -8.89
C ASN A 209 7.56 20.61 -10.26
N GLN A 210 8.36 20.45 -11.32
CA GLN A 210 7.91 20.02 -12.65
C GLN A 210 8.77 18.87 -13.21
N ASP A 211 9.57 18.21 -12.36
CA ASP A 211 10.50 17.16 -12.80
C ASP A 211 10.48 16.02 -11.78
N TRP A 212 9.50 15.13 -11.94
CA TRP A 212 9.32 13.93 -11.12
C TRP A 212 9.76 12.72 -11.93
N ARG A 213 10.67 11.93 -11.37
CA ARG A 213 11.34 10.87 -12.15
C ARG A 213 11.12 9.52 -11.51
N SER A 214 10.66 8.58 -12.33
CA SER A 214 10.49 7.20 -11.91
C SER A 214 11.85 6.54 -11.69
N HIS A 215 11.98 5.91 -10.53
CA HIS A 215 13.18 5.25 -10.09
C HIS A 215 12.83 3.85 -9.58
N LEU A 216 13.52 2.83 -10.08
CA LEU A 216 13.36 1.48 -9.55
C LEU A 216 14.62 1.07 -8.80
N VAL A 217 14.43 0.60 -7.58
CA VAL A 217 15.51 0.10 -6.71
C VAL A 217 15.31 -1.38 -6.48
N ARG A 218 16.28 -2.19 -6.87
CA ARG A 218 16.30 -3.62 -6.59
C ARG A 218 17.18 -3.88 -5.37
N ILE A 219 16.61 -4.53 -4.36
CA ILE A 219 17.29 -4.83 -3.10
C ILE A 219 17.28 -6.34 -2.83
N ALA A 220 18.39 -6.87 -2.32
CA ALA A 220 18.47 -8.26 -1.89
C ALA A 220 17.72 -8.48 -0.55
N ALA A 221 17.64 -9.74 -0.09
CA ALA A 221 16.90 -10.11 1.12
C ALA A 221 17.42 -9.46 2.43
N ASP A 222 18.70 -9.07 2.45
CA ASP A 222 19.35 -8.34 3.54
C ASP A 222 19.28 -6.80 3.35
N GLY A 223 18.51 -6.34 2.36
CA GLY A 223 18.38 -4.94 1.96
C GLY A 223 19.64 -4.38 1.29
N SER A 224 20.60 -5.20 0.85
CA SER A 224 21.73 -4.67 0.07
C SER A 224 21.24 -4.23 -1.31
N LEU A 225 21.72 -3.07 -1.78
CA LEU A 225 21.41 -2.57 -3.11
C LEU A 225 21.98 -3.51 -4.16
N MET A 226 21.13 -4.05 -5.04
CA MET A 226 21.55 -4.82 -6.20
C MET A 226 21.74 -3.92 -7.40
N TRP A 227 20.75 -3.08 -7.69
CA TRP A 227 20.83 -2.05 -8.72
C TRP A 227 19.76 -0.98 -8.48
N ALA A 228 20.02 0.21 -9.02
CA ALA A 228 19.10 1.34 -9.04
C ALA A 228 19.08 1.91 -10.45
N ARG A 229 17.88 2.18 -11.01
CA ARG A 229 17.73 2.67 -12.38
C ARG A 229 16.63 3.71 -12.48
N GLU A 230 16.94 4.78 -13.19
CA GLU A 230 15.97 5.80 -13.58
C GLU A 230 15.33 5.44 -14.92
N TYR A 231 14.03 5.69 -15.03
CA TYR A 231 13.26 5.52 -16.25
C TYR A 231 12.50 6.80 -16.54
N ARG A 232 12.74 7.37 -17.73
CA ARG A 232 12.10 8.62 -18.15
C ARG A 232 10.98 8.34 -19.14
N ASN A 233 9.82 8.92 -18.88
CA ASN A 233 8.67 8.91 -19.79
C ASN A 233 7.95 10.28 -19.75
N GLY A 234 8.63 11.34 -20.19
CA GLY A 234 8.11 12.72 -20.13
C GLY A 234 8.82 13.58 -19.07
N GLU A 235 8.19 14.71 -18.70
CA GLU A 235 8.72 15.65 -17.70
C GLU A 235 8.43 15.16 -16.27
N MET A 236 7.22 14.64 -16.02
CA MET A 236 6.84 14.07 -14.72
C MET A 236 6.33 12.63 -14.86
N SER A 237 6.85 11.71 -14.05
CA SER A 237 6.44 10.30 -14.02
C SER A 237 6.72 9.63 -12.69
N TRP A 238 5.79 8.82 -12.22
CA TRP A 238 5.94 8.02 -11.00
C TRP A 238 5.36 6.60 -11.18
N PRO A 239 6.06 5.56 -10.71
CA PRO A 239 5.56 4.19 -10.74
C PRO A 239 4.63 3.94 -9.56
N ASN A 240 3.47 3.32 -9.78
CA ASN A 240 2.48 3.05 -8.73
C ASN A 240 2.42 1.57 -8.34
N ALA A 241 2.65 0.66 -9.29
CA ALA A 241 2.50 -0.77 -9.06
C ALA A 241 3.59 -1.55 -9.77
N THR A 242 4.04 -2.62 -9.12
CA THR A 242 5.05 -3.53 -9.68
C THR A 242 4.69 -4.98 -9.41
N VAL A 243 5.23 -5.87 -10.24
CA VAL A 243 5.10 -7.31 -10.06
C VAL A 243 6.35 -8.03 -10.57
N GLU A 244 6.79 -9.05 -9.85
CA GLU A 244 7.81 -9.97 -10.35
C GLU A 244 7.24 -10.87 -11.46
N LEU A 245 7.99 -11.00 -12.54
CA LEU A 245 7.71 -11.88 -13.67
C LEU A 245 8.81 -12.95 -13.76
N ALA A 246 8.53 -14.05 -14.45
CA ALA A 246 9.49 -15.15 -14.63
C ALA A 246 10.84 -14.72 -15.26
N ASP A 247 10.84 -13.62 -16.03
CA ASP A 247 12.01 -13.10 -16.75
C ASP A 247 12.28 -11.62 -16.46
N GLY A 248 11.77 -11.07 -15.36
CA GLY A 248 12.02 -9.69 -14.96
C GLY A 248 10.89 -9.06 -14.17
N PHE A 249 10.52 -7.82 -14.48
CA PHE A 249 9.50 -7.09 -13.71
C PHE A 249 8.51 -6.37 -14.61
N GLY A 250 7.25 -6.38 -14.21
CA GLY A 250 6.21 -5.52 -14.76
C GLY A 250 6.03 -4.29 -13.88
N VAL A 251 5.91 -3.11 -14.50
CA VAL A 251 5.73 -1.83 -13.81
C VAL A 251 4.62 -1.04 -14.49
N ILE A 252 3.74 -0.45 -13.68
CA ILE A 252 2.71 0.46 -14.12
C ILE A 252 2.91 1.78 -13.37
N GLY A 253 2.79 2.89 -14.09
CA GLY A 253 2.84 4.21 -13.49
C GLY A 253 2.00 5.23 -14.24
N VAL A 254 2.09 6.46 -13.76
CA VAL A 254 1.45 7.63 -14.36
C VAL A 254 2.54 8.58 -14.83
N SER A 255 2.29 9.27 -15.93
CA SER A 255 3.10 10.38 -16.41
C SER A 255 2.21 11.57 -16.71
N ALA A 256 2.67 12.77 -16.39
CA ALA A 256 1.99 14.02 -16.67
C ALA A 256 2.91 14.96 -17.44
N ALA A 257 2.30 15.81 -18.26
CA ALA A 257 3.02 16.85 -19.00
C ALA A 257 3.43 18.03 -18.11
N ASP A 258 2.67 18.30 -17.04
CA ASP A 258 2.93 19.37 -16.08
C ASP A 258 2.25 19.06 -14.72
N ALA A 259 2.57 19.88 -13.72
CA ALA A 259 2.02 19.76 -12.36
C ALA A 259 0.52 20.07 -12.24
N ALA A 260 -0.15 20.57 -13.29
CA ALA A 260 -1.61 20.70 -13.27
C ALA A 260 -2.30 19.33 -13.41
N MET A 261 -1.59 18.31 -13.90
CA MET A 261 -1.99 16.89 -13.95
C MET A 261 -3.27 16.59 -14.76
N TRP A 262 -3.83 17.57 -15.48
CA TRP A 262 -5.07 17.41 -16.24
C TRP A 262 -4.94 16.42 -17.40
N ASP A 263 -3.73 16.26 -17.95
CA ASP A 263 -3.42 15.34 -19.06
C ASP A 263 -2.50 14.19 -18.61
N SER A 264 -2.87 13.51 -17.53
CA SER A 264 -2.13 12.35 -17.03
C SER A 264 -2.35 11.10 -17.90
N GLN A 265 -1.29 10.36 -18.19
CA GLN A 265 -1.29 9.13 -18.98
C GLN A 265 -0.77 7.94 -18.16
N LEU A 266 -1.43 6.80 -18.30
CA LEU A 266 -0.92 5.53 -17.78
C LEU A 266 0.20 5.03 -18.70
N TRP A 267 1.28 4.53 -18.10
CA TRP A 267 2.34 3.85 -18.82
C TRP A 267 2.62 2.48 -18.20
N PHE A 268 3.10 1.58 -19.05
CA PHE A 268 3.43 0.21 -18.72
C PHE A 268 4.83 -0.09 -19.21
N MET A 269 5.61 -0.78 -18.38
CA MET A 269 6.97 -1.16 -18.70
C MET A 269 7.23 -2.58 -18.26
N LYS A 270 8.00 -3.31 -19.06
CA LYS A 270 8.62 -4.57 -18.67
C LYS A 270 10.14 -4.40 -18.68
N THR A 271 10.79 -4.75 -17.58
CA THR A 271 12.25 -4.81 -17.48
C THR A 271 12.71 -6.26 -17.42
N ALA A 272 13.96 -6.52 -17.79
CA ALA A 272 14.64 -7.74 -17.41
C ALA A 272 15.00 -7.73 -15.92
N SER A 273 15.44 -8.86 -15.37
CA SER A 273 15.79 -8.99 -13.94
C SER A 273 16.91 -8.04 -13.47
N ASP A 274 17.78 -7.59 -14.40
CA ASP A 274 18.83 -6.60 -14.14
C ASP A 274 18.37 -5.14 -14.35
N GLY A 275 17.08 -4.94 -14.61
CA GLY A 275 16.46 -3.64 -14.92
C GLY A 275 16.71 -3.14 -16.34
N SER A 276 17.36 -3.91 -17.21
CA SER A 276 17.54 -3.49 -18.60
C SER A 276 16.22 -3.55 -19.38
N LEU A 277 16.06 -2.64 -20.34
CA LEU A 277 14.99 -2.66 -21.33
C LEU A 277 15.48 -3.37 -22.59
N GLY A 278 14.63 -4.18 -23.22
CA GLY A 278 14.95 -4.81 -24.50
C GLY A 278 15.21 -3.77 -25.62
N ALA A 279 16.03 -4.13 -26.60
CA ALA A 279 16.46 -3.25 -27.71
C ALA A 279 15.31 -2.67 -28.55
N SER A 280 14.13 -3.30 -28.54
CA SER A 280 12.88 -2.69 -28.97
C SER A 280 12.28 -1.94 -27.79
N CYS A 281 12.73 -0.70 -27.57
CA CYS A 281 12.07 0.26 -26.69
C CYS A 281 10.73 0.65 -27.31
N GLN A 282 9.81 -0.30 -27.41
CA GLN A 282 8.41 0.04 -27.44
C GLN A 282 8.08 0.28 -25.97
N LEU A 283 8.16 1.55 -25.53
CA LEU A 283 7.15 2.08 -24.61
C LEU A 283 5.86 1.44 -25.08
N GLY A 284 5.32 0.51 -24.26
CA GLY A 284 4.41 -0.52 -24.72
C GLY A 284 3.46 0.11 -25.72
N VAL A 285 3.44 -0.42 -26.97
CA VAL A 285 2.65 0.09 -28.11
C VAL A 285 1.48 0.84 -27.51
N PRO A 286 1.31 2.17 -27.74
CA PRO A 286 0.23 2.91 -27.14
C PRO A 286 -0.94 1.98 -27.22
N ILE A 287 -1.41 1.51 -26.08
CA ILE A 287 -2.63 0.75 -26.08
C ILE A 287 -3.56 1.88 -26.43
N THR A 288 -3.80 2.06 -27.73
CA THR A 288 -5.13 2.36 -28.18
C THR A 288 -5.84 1.23 -27.49
N LEU A 289 -6.43 1.55 -26.34
CA LEU A 289 -7.64 0.89 -25.95
C LEU A 289 -8.40 0.99 -27.25
N GLU A 290 -8.36 -0.10 -28.00
CA GLU A 290 -9.40 -0.34 -28.93
C GLU A 290 -10.56 -0.40 -27.93
N VAL A 291 -11.19 0.76 -27.71
CA VAL A 291 -12.62 0.82 -27.70
C VAL A 291 -12.97 0.26 -29.07
N LYS A 292 -12.83 -1.06 -29.18
CA LYS A 292 -13.83 -1.83 -29.82
C LYS A 292 -15.04 -1.36 -29.05
N ASP A 293 -15.78 -0.49 -29.71
CA ASP A 293 -17.18 -0.80 -29.94
C ASP A 293 -17.23 -2.20 -30.60
N ALA A 294 -16.75 -3.23 -29.89
CA ALA A 294 -17.51 -4.42 -29.76
C ALA A 294 -18.87 -3.85 -29.35
N PRO A 295 -19.98 -4.34 -29.90
CA PRO A 295 -21.21 -4.23 -29.16
C PRO A 295 -21.06 -5.02 -27.83
N ALA A 296 -20.08 -4.71 -26.98
CA ALA A 296 -20.35 -4.37 -25.61
C ALA A 296 -21.36 -3.23 -25.67
N THR A 297 -22.64 -3.60 -25.87
CA THR A 297 -23.71 -2.87 -25.21
C THR A 297 -23.20 -2.63 -23.80
N ARG A 298 -23.00 -1.36 -23.43
CA ARG A 298 -22.91 -0.94 -22.03
C ARG A 298 -24.06 -1.67 -21.35
N LYS A 299 -23.75 -2.82 -20.74
CA LYS A 299 -24.67 -3.50 -19.88
C LYS A 299 -24.54 -2.66 -18.64
N ASP A 300 -25.38 -1.64 -18.57
CA ASP A 300 -25.72 -1.04 -17.30
C ASP A 300 -26.25 -2.21 -16.48
N VAL A 301 -25.34 -2.87 -15.76
CA VAL A 301 -25.71 -3.82 -14.74
C VAL A 301 -26.20 -2.91 -13.64
N THR A 302 -27.52 -2.72 -13.57
CA THR A 302 -28.14 -2.19 -12.37
C THR A 302 -27.86 -3.20 -11.28
N VAL A 303 -26.79 -2.94 -10.54
CA VAL A 303 -26.40 -3.72 -9.40
C VAL A 303 -27.32 -3.27 -8.26
N THR A 304 -28.30 -4.10 -7.91
CA THR A 304 -29.04 -3.91 -6.66
C THR A 304 -28.10 -4.28 -5.52
N VAL A 305 -27.45 -3.27 -4.96
CA VAL A 305 -26.63 -3.44 -3.78
C VAL A 305 -27.56 -3.72 -2.61
N THR A 306 -27.32 -4.83 -1.91
CA THR A 306 -28.00 -5.11 -0.64
C THR A 306 -27.16 -4.51 0.47
N PRO A 307 -27.68 -3.52 1.23
CA PRO A 307 -27.00 -3.04 2.42
C PRO A 307 -26.81 -4.19 3.40
N THR A 308 -25.61 -4.35 3.92
CA THR A 308 -25.33 -5.28 5.01
C THR A 308 -25.01 -4.46 6.25
N SER A 309 -25.89 -4.55 7.25
CA SER A 309 -25.59 -4.09 8.60
C SER A 309 -24.83 -5.21 9.32
N ALA A 310 -23.64 -4.93 9.82
CA ALA A 310 -22.96 -5.83 10.74
C ALA A 310 -22.78 -5.14 12.10
N THR A 311 -22.33 -5.92 13.09
CA THR A 311 -22.14 -5.43 14.47
C THR A 311 -20.66 -5.17 14.64
N VAL A 312 -20.26 -3.90 14.61
CA VAL A 312 -18.86 -3.50 14.79
C VAL A 312 -18.45 -3.65 16.26
N THR A 313 -17.26 -4.21 16.46
CA THR A 313 -16.63 -4.28 17.78
C THR A 313 -15.46 -3.31 17.84
N ASP A 314 -15.53 -2.33 18.75
CA ASP A 314 -14.42 -1.41 19.01
C ASP A 314 -13.28 -2.17 19.70
N THR A 315 -12.08 -2.10 19.12
CA THR A 315 -10.91 -2.81 19.64
C THR A 315 -9.83 -1.82 20.06
N ALA A 316 -9.65 -1.68 21.37
CA ALA A 316 -8.56 -0.88 21.92
C ALA A 316 -7.21 -1.56 21.61
N VAL A 317 -6.30 -0.82 20.97
CA VAL A 317 -4.93 -1.26 20.69
C VAL A 317 -3.97 -0.61 21.67
N THR A 318 -3.02 -1.37 22.20
CA THR A 318 -1.87 -0.83 22.94
C THR A 318 -0.62 -1.06 22.08
N THR A 319 -0.05 0.01 21.54
CA THR A 319 1.20 -0.07 20.76
C THR A 319 2.37 -0.38 21.68
N GLN A 320 3.31 -1.17 21.18
CA GLN A 320 4.63 -1.29 21.80
C GLN A 320 5.61 -0.43 21.00
N GLN A 321 6.00 0.73 21.52
CA GLN A 321 7.04 1.54 20.89
C GLN A 321 8.41 0.89 21.11
N ILE A 322 9.08 0.50 20.04
CA ILE A 322 10.43 -0.06 20.11
C ILE A 322 11.45 1.10 19.97
N ALA A 323 11.85 1.73 21.08
CA ALA A 323 12.79 2.87 21.05
C ALA A 323 14.28 2.44 21.17
N PRO A 324 15.26 3.20 20.61
CA PRO A 324 15.18 4.16 19.50
C PRO A 324 16.03 3.73 18.28
N ALA A 325 15.66 4.25 17.11
CA ALA A 325 16.43 4.45 15.87
C ALA A 325 17.69 3.56 15.67
N PRO A 326 17.70 2.64 14.69
CA PRO A 326 18.94 1.95 14.36
C PRO A 326 20.01 2.96 13.98
N THR A 327 21.17 2.80 14.59
CA THR A 327 22.36 3.54 14.23
C THR A 327 22.72 3.13 12.80
N TYR A 328 22.54 4.04 11.85
CA TYR A 328 22.94 3.84 10.45
C TYR A 328 24.37 3.27 10.41
N GLN A 329 24.52 2.05 9.91
CA GLN A 329 25.83 1.49 9.58
C GLN A 329 26.25 1.97 8.19
N CYS A 330 26.35 3.29 8.03
CA CYS A 330 26.97 3.92 6.87
C CYS A 330 28.15 4.78 7.38
N GLN A 331 29.37 4.28 7.18
CA GLN A 331 30.54 5.12 6.91
C GLN A 331 30.75 5.16 5.40
#